data_AF-M0B7M3-F1
#
_entry.id   AF-M0B7M3-F1
#
_cell.length_a   1.000
_cell.length_b   1.000
_cell.length_c   1.000
_cell.angle_alpha   90.00
_cell.angle_beta   90.00
_cell.angle_gamma   90.00
#
_symmetry.space_group_name_H-M   'P 1'
#
loop_
_entity.id
_entity.type
_entity.pdbx_description
1 polymer ?
#
loop_
_entity_poly.entity_id
_entity_poly.type
_entity_poly.pdbx_seq_one_letter_code
_entity_poly.pdbx_strand_id
1 'polypeptide(L)' 'MRDAELVDRVDEGLYRITDRGRAYLAGELDAEDLEGQP' A
#
# COMPACT_ATOMS: atom_id res chain seq x y z
N MET A 1 0.90 14.48 -3.14
CA MET A 1 1.16 13.02 -3.17
C MET A 1 0.00 12.37 -2.43
N ARG A 2 -0.71 11.43 -3.05
CA ARG A 2 -1.71 10.60 -2.37
C ARG A 2 -0.99 9.37 -1.84
N ASP A 3 -1.36 8.90 -0.65
CA ASP A 3 -0.79 7.68 -0.08
C ASP A 3 -1.36 6.47 -0.83
N ALA A 4 -0.49 5.54 -1.24
CA ALA A 4 -0.86 4.36 -2.05
C ALA A 4 -1.51 3.22 -1.25
N GLU A 5 -1.94 3.49 0.00
CA GLU A 5 -2.66 2.56 0.88
C GLU A 5 -1.99 1.18 1.07
N LEU A 6 -0.65 1.13 1.00
CA LEU A 6 0.13 -0.11 1.15
C LEU A 6 0.28 -0.56 2.61
N VAL A 7 0.11 0.38 3.54
CA VAL A 7 0.23 0.14 4.99
C VAL A 7 -0.86 0.89 5.74
N ASP A 8 -1.37 0.26 6.79
CA ASP A 8 -2.24 0.87 7.78
C ASP A 8 -1.43 1.25 9.02
N ARG A 9 -1.67 2.44 9.58
CA ARG A 9 -1.19 2.78 10.92
C ARG A 9 -2.12 2.15 11.95
N VAL A 10 -1.59 1.25 12.76
CA VAL A 10 -2.36 0.53 13.80
C VAL A 10 -2.15 1.11 15.21
N ASP A 11 -1.01 1.75 15.46
CA ASP A 11 -0.69 2.47 16.69
C ASP A 11 0.45 3.48 16.44
N GLU A 12 0.89 4.19 17.47
CA GLU A 12 2.08 5.03 17.44
C GLU A 12 3.32 4.20 17.07
N GLY A 13 3.90 4.50 15.92
CA GLY A 13 5.07 3.80 15.39
C GLY A 13 4.81 2.39 14.85
N LEU A 14 3.57 1.88 14.94
CA LEU A 14 3.22 0.55 14.44
C LEU A 14 2.43 0.65 13.13
N TYR A 15 3.00 0.02 12.11
CA TYR A 15 2.41 -0.09 10.78
C TYR A 15 2.19 -1.56 10.43
N ARG A 16 1.08 -1.83 9.75
CA ARG A 16 0.71 -3.16 9.25
C ARG A 16 0.54 -3.11 7.75
N ILE A 17 1.13 -4.08 7.05
CA ILE A 17 0.94 -4.22 5.60
C ILE A 17 -0.51 -4.54 5.25
N THR A 18 -1.07 -3.84 4.26
CA THR A 18 -2.42 -4.12 3.72
C THR A 18 -2.36 -5.28 2.71
N ASP A 19 -3.52 -5.80 2.30
CA ASP A 19 -3.57 -6.80 1.24
C ASP A 19 -3.05 -6.23 -0.09
N ARG A 20 -3.31 -4.94 -0.36
CA ARG A 20 -2.74 -4.20 -1.50
C ARG A 20 -1.20 -4.14 -1.42
N GLY A 21 -0.66 -3.86 -0.24
CA GLY A 21 0.78 -3.91 0.03
C GLY A 21 1.38 -5.29 -0.23
N ARG A 22 0.68 -6.36 0.15
CA ARG A 22 1.11 -7.74 -0.12
C ARG A 22 1.14 -8.04 -1.62
N ALA A 23 0.10 -7.65 -2.36
CA ALA A 23 0.03 -7.82 -3.80
C ALA A 23 1.17 -7.08 -4.52
N TYR A 24 1.46 -5.84 -4.11
CA TYR A 24 2.59 -5.07 -4.65
C TYR A 24 3.94 -5.77 -4.43
N LEU A 25 4.20 -6.27 -3.22
CA LEU A 25 5.44 -6.99 -2.92
C LEU A 25 5.53 -8.36 -3.62
N ALA A 26 4.38 -8.98 -3.93
CA ALA A 26 4.31 -10.21 -4.70
C ALA A 26 4.51 -10.00 -6.21
N GLY A 27 4.52 -8.73 -6.68
CA GLY A 27 4.55 -8.40 -8.11
C GLY A 27 3.20 -8.64 -8.81
N GLU A 28 2.12 -8.76 -8.04
CA GLU A 28 0.75 -8.92 -8.55
C GLU A 28 0.08 -7.56 -8.82
N LEU A 29 0.68 -6.47 -8.34
CA LEU A 29 0.26 -5.10 -8.56
C LEU A 29 1.48 -4.28 -9.02
N ASP A 30 1.37 -3.62 -10.17
CA ASP A 30 2.46 -2.80 -10.70
C ASP A 30 2.55 -1.45 -9.99
N ALA A 31 3.76 -0.89 -9.93
CA ALA A 31 3.98 0.42 -9.32
C ALA A 31 3.20 1.54 -10.03
N GLU A 32 2.98 1.37 -11.33
CA GLU A 32 2.20 2.28 -12.18
C GLU A 32 0.70 2.27 -11.80
N ASP A 33 0.20 1.15 -11.25
CA ASP A 33 -1.17 1.02 -10.74
C ASP A 33 -1.34 1.59 -9.31
N LEU A 34 -0.25 1.93 -8.64
CA LEU A 34 -0.30 2.63 -7.35
C LEU A 34 -0.65 4.11 -7.50
N GLU A 35 -0.35 4.68 -8.67
CA GLU A 35 -0.68 6.05 -9.01
C GLU A 35 -2.12 6.15 -9.55
N GLY A 36 -3.12 5.79 -8.73
CA GLY A 36 -4.49 5.94 -9.19
C GLY A 36 -5.55 5.46 -8.23
N GLN A 37 -6.06 6.38 -7.40
CA GLN A 37 -7.51 6.68 -7.37
C GLN A 37 -7.71 8.19 -7.13
N PRO A 38 -8.56 8.88 -7.93
CA PRO A 38 -9.04 10.23 -7.66
C PRO A 38 -9.95 10.30 -6.43
#